data_AF-A0A7Z7BK14-F1
#
_entry.id   AF-A0A7Z7BK14-F1
#
_cell.length_a   1.000
_cell.length_b   1.000
_cell.length_c   1.000
_cell.angle_alpha   90.00
_cell.angle_beta   90.00
_cell.angle_gamma   90.00
#
_symmetry.space_group_name_H-M   'P 1'
#
loop_
_entity.id
_entity.type
_entity.pdbx_description
1 polymer ?
#
loop_
_entity_poly.entity_id
_entity_poly.type
_entity_poly.pdbx_seq_one_letter_code
_entity_poly.pdbx_strand_id
1 'polypeptide(L)'
;MASEQDDNRRASGTMPLTHSPIWAPTMKKTTSTTKPAAKKAHAAAKKAARPKKPQPLDAIIGADGLARPPWASVDPLLKDYYDTEWGMPVRDERGLFERLSLEAFQSGLSWATILRKRDAFREAFANFDPDVVASFDEKDIERLMNDERIVRNRAKILATIANAAATIRLRDEGGLAALIWSFQPHTTPAPRTIAEIPTTSAESLALSKALRKRGFVFVGPTTMHALMEATGIVDTHLVDSHRRGTSGVWPRE
;
A
#
# COMPACT_ATOMS: atom_id res chain seq x y z
N MET A 1 28.57 -27.59 60.93
CA MET A 1 27.61 -28.68 60.66
C MET A 1 27.72 -29.00 59.18
N ALA A 2 28.21 -30.21 58.86
CA ALA A 2 28.48 -30.84 57.55
C ALA A 2 29.43 -30.06 56.60
N SER A 3 30.68 -30.46 56.28
CA SER A 3 31.23 -31.74 55.74
C SER A 3 30.56 -32.10 54.38
N GLU A 4 31.19 -32.50 53.27
CA GLU A 4 32.48 -33.09 52.86
C GLU A 4 32.54 -32.91 51.29
N GLN A 5 33.70 -32.66 50.65
CA GLN A 5 34.48 -33.59 49.75
C GLN A 5 33.67 -34.25 48.61
N ASP A 6 34.07 -34.38 47.33
CA ASP A 6 35.35 -34.64 46.62
C ASP A 6 35.12 -34.35 45.12
N ASP A 7 36.04 -33.78 44.33
CA ASP A 7 37.23 -34.35 43.63
C ASP A 7 36.99 -34.92 42.19
N ASN A 8 37.95 -34.55 41.33
CA ASN A 8 38.55 -35.28 40.20
C ASN A 8 37.96 -35.36 38.76
N ARG A 9 38.61 -34.59 37.87
CA ARG A 9 39.41 -34.96 36.66
C ARG A 9 38.93 -35.96 35.58
N ARG A 10 39.28 -35.55 34.33
CA ARG A 10 39.77 -36.35 33.14
C ARG A 10 38.72 -37.23 32.44
N ALA A 11 38.78 -37.59 31.15
CA ALA A 11 39.68 -37.37 30.03
C ALA A 11 38.95 -37.72 28.71
N SER A 12 39.53 -37.27 27.60
CA SER A 12 39.34 -37.70 26.21
C SER A 12 39.51 -39.20 25.96
N GLY A 13 38.81 -39.77 24.97
CA GLY A 13 39.23 -41.03 24.33
C GLY A 13 38.20 -41.77 23.45
N THR A 14 38.49 -41.82 22.14
CA THR A 14 38.51 -43.00 21.24
C THR A 14 37.22 -43.75 20.77
N MET A 15 37.20 -43.94 19.43
CA MET A 15 36.40 -44.79 18.50
C MET A 15 36.39 -46.31 18.86
N PRO A 16 35.48 -47.18 18.31
CA PRO A 16 35.71 -47.81 16.98
C PRO A 16 34.46 -48.30 16.16
N LEU A 17 34.80 -48.79 14.97
CA LEU A 17 34.03 -49.38 13.86
C LEU A 17 33.63 -50.87 14.06
N THR A 18 32.57 -51.34 13.39
CA THR A 18 32.34 -52.74 12.94
C THR A 18 31.51 -52.74 11.64
N HIS A 19 32.07 -53.02 10.45
CA HIS A 19 32.30 -54.31 9.74
C HIS A 19 31.13 -54.85 8.87
N SER A 20 31.41 -54.98 7.56
CA SER A 20 30.67 -55.71 6.49
C SER A 20 30.85 -57.25 6.57
N PRO A 21 30.22 -58.10 5.71
CA PRO A 21 30.78 -58.48 4.38
C PRO A 21 29.75 -58.86 3.24
N ILE A 22 30.01 -58.54 1.96
CA ILE A 22 30.55 -59.33 0.80
C ILE A 22 29.55 -60.28 0.06
N TRP A 23 29.30 -60.03 -1.25
CA TRP A 23 29.52 -60.94 -2.41
C TRP A 23 29.21 -60.20 -3.76
N ALA A 24 30.08 -60.31 -4.78
CA ALA A 24 29.87 -59.87 -6.17
C ALA A 24 29.88 -61.05 -7.18
N PRO A 25 29.25 -60.92 -8.38
CA PRO A 25 30.02 -61.28 -9.58
C PRO A 25 29.77 -60.42 -10.84
N THR A 26 30.90 -60.09 -11.51
CA THR A 26 31.24 -59.96 -12.94
C THR A 26 30.25 -59.55 -14.05
N MET A 27 30.66 -58.45 -14.74
CA MET A 27 30.79 -58.18 -16.20
C MET A 27 29.59 -58.29 -17.17
N LYS A 28 29.33 -57.18 -17.88
CA LYS A 28 29.32 -57.12 -19.36
C LYS A 28 29.62 -55.69 -19.86
N LYS A 29 30.52 -55.60 -20.85
CA LYS A 29 30.85 -54.41 -21.63
C LYS A 29 29.71 -54.11 -22.60
N THR A 30 29.32 -52.83 -22.74
CA THR A 30 28.78 -52.29 -23.98
C THR A 30 29.32 -50.89 -24.21
N THR A 31 29.63 -50.65 -25.48
CA THR A 31 30.43 -49.57 -26.04
C THR A 31 29.67 -48.27 -26.21
N SER A 32 30.39 -47.17 -26.00
CA SER A 32 30.27 -45.85 -26.62
C SER A 32 29.36 -45.73 -27.85
N THR A 33 28.44 -44.76 -27.81
CA THR A 33 28.34 -43.69 -28.83
C THR A 33 27.35 -42.62 -28.38
N THR A 34 27.81 -41.39 -28.11
CA THR A 34 27.33 -40.16 -28.79
C THR A 34 27.99 -38.89 -28.24
N LYS A 35 28.58 -38.11 -29.15
CA LYS A 35 28.77 -36.65 -29.12
C LYS A 35 28.47 -36.19 -30.56
N PRO A 36 28.22 -34.91 -30.88
CA PRO A 36 27.65 -33.81 -30.10
C PRO A 36 26.41 -33.19 -30.81
N ALA A 37 25.49 -32.56 -30.09
CA ALA A 37 24.49 -31.68 -30.70
C ALA A 37 24.76 -30.22 -30.30
N ALA A 38 25.65 -29.57 -31.05
CA ALA A 38 25.64 -28.12 -31.21
C ALA A 38 24.62 -27.80 -32.31
N LYS A 39 23.51 -27.13 -31.95
CA LYS A 39 22.74 -26.16 -32.77
C LYS A 39 21.38 -25.89 -32.13
N LYS A 40 21.26 -24.70 -31.52
CA LYS A 40 20.17 -23.71 -31.72
C LYS A 40 20.20 -22.70 -30.56
N ALA A 41 21.25 -21.88 -30.53
CA ALA A 41 21.11 -20.50 -30.11
C ALA A 41 20.55 -19.71 -31.30
N HIS A 42 19.76 -18.66 -31.01
CA HIS A 42 19.05 -17.76 -31.94
C HIS A 42 17.70 -18.25 -32.48
N ALA A 43 16.62 -17.84 -31.79
CA ALA A 43 15.59 -16.96 -32.37
C ALA A 43 14.44 -16.76 -31.35
N ALA A 44 14.68 -16.03 -30.27
CA ALA A 44 13.62 -15.30 -29.58
C ALA A 44 13.82 -13.82 -29.93
N ALA A 45 13.49 -13.49 -31.18
CA ALA A 45 13.51 -12.12 -31.65
C ALA A 45 12.53 -11.29 -30.80
N LYS A 46 13.06 -10.23 -30.20
CA LYS A 46 12.34 -9.09 -29.63
C LYS A 46 11.14 -8.76 -30.54
N LYS A 47 9.92 -9.03 -30.10
CA LYS A 47 8.75 -8.29 -30.59
C LYS A 47 8.91 -6.87 -30.09
N ALA A 48 9.55 -6.02 -30.90
CA ALA A 48 9.41 -4.58 -30.74
C ALA A 48 7.91 -4.28 -30.73
N ALA A 49 7.42 -3.75 -29.62
CA ALA A 49 6.04 -3.30 -29.52
C ALA A 49 5.82 -2.29 -30.65
N ARG A 50 4.94 -2.64 -31.59
CA ARG A 50 4.46 -1.73 -32.63
C ARG A 50 3.97 -0.45 -31.91
N PRO A 51 4.32 0.76 -32.38
CA PRO A 51 3.82 1.98 -31.73
C PRO A 51 2.29 1.90 -31.75
N LYS A 52 1.68 1.81 -30.56
CA LYS A 52 0.23 1.87 -30.43
C LYS A 52 -0.20 3.21 -31.02
N LYS A 53 -1.22 3.20 -31.89
CA LYS A 53 -1.90 4.45 -32.29
C LYS A 53 -2.21 5.24 -31.01
N PRO A 54 -2.10 6.58 -31.01
CA PRO A 54 -2.48 7.37 -29.84
C PRO A 54 -3.87 6.92 -29.42
N GLN A 55 -3.97 6.36 -28.21
CA GLN A 55 -5.28 6.03 -27.68
C GLN A 55 -6.02 7.35 -27.47
N PRO A 56 -7.34 7.39 -27.72
CA PRO A 56 -8.14 8.54 -27.32
C PRO A 56 -7.88 8.80 -25.84
N LEU A 57 -7.76 10.08 -25.48
CA LEU A 57 -7.67 10.45 -24.08
C LEU A 57 -9.00 10.12 -23.41
N ASP A 58 -8.95 9.59 -22.19
CA ASP A 58 -10.16 9.22 -21.45
C ASP A 58 -10.82 10.43 -20.77
N ALA A 59 -10.19 11.61 -20.80
CA ALA A 59 -10.76 12.78 -20.17
C ALA A 59 -12.02 13.25 -20.93
N ILE A 60 -13.03 13.64 -20.15
CA ILE A 60 -14.28 14.21 -20.61
C ILE A 60 -14.19 15.72 -20.42
N ILE A 61 -14.48 16.47 -21.48
CA ILE A 61 -14.58 17.93 -21.43
C ILE A 61 -15.97 18.30 -20.88
N GLY A 62 -16.00 18.95 -19.72
CA GLY A 62 -17.23 19.46 -19.13
C GLY A 62 -17.79 20.66 -19.88
N ALA A 63 -19.03 21.06 -19.54
CA ALA A 63 -19.66 22.27 -20.08
C ALA A 63 -18.88 23.57 -19.73
N ASP A 64 -18.03 23.51 -18.70
CA ASP A 64 -17.10 24.57 -18.29
C ASP A 64 -15.79 24.58 -19.09
N GLY A 65 -15.64 23.69 -20.08
CA GLY A 65 -14.43 23.57 -20.91
C GLY A 65 -13.27 22.86 -20.21
N LEU A 66 -13.45 22.36 -18.98
CA LEU A 66 -12.40 21.71 -18.21
C LEU A 66 -12.41 20.20 -18.41
N ALA A 67 -11.23 19.63 -18.67
CA ALA A 67 -11.02 18.19 -18.84
C ALA A 67 -10.92 17.47 -17.49
N ARG A 68 -11.67 16.38 -17.32
CA ARG A 68 -11.73 15.55 -16.11
C ARG A 68 -11.79 14.06 -16.44
N PRO A 69 -11.33 13.15 -15.57
CA PRO A 69 -11.52 11.73 -15.78
C PRO A 69 -13.01 11.36 -15.72
N PRO A 70 -13.42 10.22 -16.30
CA PRO A 70 -14.81 9.80 -16.32
C PRO A 70 -15.45 9.73 -14.93
N TRP A 71 -14.71 9.22 -13.94
CA TRP A 71 -15.22 9.08 -12.56
C TRP A 71 -15.54 10.43 -11.89
N ALA A 72 -14.86 11.52 -12.27
CA ALA A 72 -15.13 12.86 -11.74
C ALA A 72 -16.23 13.59 -12.52
N SER A 73 -16.68 13.03 -13.64
CA SER A 73 -17.61 13.69 -14.58
C SER A 73 -19.06 13.18 -14.45
N VAL A 74 -19.33 12.24 -13.53
CA VAL A 74 -20.64 11.59 -13.40
C VAL A 74 -21.54 12.18 -12.31
N ASP A 75 -20.98 12.91 -11.35
CA ASP A 75 -21.72 13.45 -10.20
C ASP A 75 -21.12 14.78 -9.73
N PRO A 76 -21.93 15.81 -9.40
CA PRO A 76 -21.44 17.11 -8.95
C PRO A 76 -20.51 17.05 -7.72
N LEU A 77 -20.77 16.14 -6.77
CA LEU A 77 -19.93 15.97 -5.58
C LEU A 77 -18.54 15.44 -5.93
N LEU A 78 -18.46 14.48 -6.86
CA LEU A 78 -17.18 13.94 -7.32
C LEU A 78 -16.42 14.96 -8.16
N LYS A 79 -17.13 15.74 -8.97
CA LYS A 79 -16.55 16.85 -9.73
C LYS A 79 -15.91 17.88 -8.80
N ASP A 80 -16.66 18.35 -7.80
CA ASP A 80 -16.20 19.36 -6.85
C ASP A 80 -14.98 18.87 -6.06
N TYR A 81 -15.05 17.64 -5.55
CA TYR A 81 -13.94 17.00 -4.87
C TYR A 81 -12.68 16.86 -5.75
N TYR A 82 -12.83 16.50 -7.03
CA TYR A 82 -11.71 16.45 -7.97
C TYR A 82 -11.11 17.83 -8.24
N ASP A 83 -11.97 18.83 -8.42
CA ASP A 83 -11.56 20.18 -8.79
C ASP A 83 -10.88 20.93 -7.65
N THR A 84 -11.20 20.58 -6.39
CA THR A 84 -10.79 21.38 -5.22
C THR A 84 -9.87 20.63 -4.26
N GLU A 85 -9.99 19.30 -4.13
CA GLU A 85 -9.33 18.54 -3.06
C GLU A 85 -8.40 17.42 -3.56
N TRP A 86 -8.85 16.59 -4.50
CA TRP A 86 -8.09 15.41 -4.91
C TRP A 86 -6.75 15.81 -5.54
N GLY A 87 -5.69 15.12 -5.14
CA GLY A 87 -4.33 15.41 -5.60
C GLY A 87 -3.71 16.69 -5.04
N MET A 88 -4.39 17.39 -4.13
CA MET A 88 -3.81 18.54 -3.44
C MET A 88 -3.05 18.12 -2.17
N PRO A 89 -1.92 18.79 -1.84
CA PRO A 89 -1.10 18.40 -0.71
C PRO A 89 -1.83 18.53 0.62
N VAL A 90 -1.93 17.43 1.37
CA VAL A 90 -2.34 17.43 2.79
C VAL A 90 -1.11 17.10 3.63
N ARG A 91 -0.72 18.02 4.51
CA ARG A 91 0.56 17.96 5.26
C ARG A 91 0.41 18.02 6.78
N ASP A 92 -0.77 18.31 7.28
CA ASP A 92 -1.05 18.28 8.70
C ASP A 92 -1.45 16.86 9.17
N GLU A 93 -1.19 16.57 10.45
CA GLU A 93 -1.42 15.25 11.05
C GLU A 93 -2.90 14.84 11.00
N ARG A 94 -3.80 15.76 11.36
CA ARG A 94 -5.24 15.52 11.41
C ARG A 94 -5.79 15.22 10.01
N GLY A 95 -5.45 16.03 9.02
CA GLY A 95 -5.90 15.84 7.64
C GLY A 95 -5.43 14.52 7.04
N LEU A 96 -4.19 14.11 7.31
CA LEU A 96 -3.68 12.80 6.85
C LEU A 96 -4.31 11.64 7.62
N PHE A 97 -4.56 11.77 8.91
CA PHE A 97 -5.26 10.75 9.69
C PHE A 97 -6.72 10.59 9.24
N GLU A 98 -7.44 11.69 8.97
CA GLU A 98 -8.77 11.67 8.36
C GLU A 98 -8.73 10.91 7.03
N ARG A 99 -7.84 11.32 6.11
CA ARG A 99 -7.77 10.71 4.78
C ARG A 99 -7.44 9.22 4.85
N LEU A 100 -6.43 8.84 5.62
CA LEU A 100 -6.04 7.44 5.83
C LEU A 100 -7.21 6.60 6.34
N SER A 101 -7.98 7.14 7.29
CA SER A 101 -9.15 6.45 7.86
C SER A 101 -10.28 6.30 6.82
N LEU A 102 -10.59 7.35 6.05
CA LEU A 102 -11.60 7.30 5.01
C LEU A 102 -11.25 6.30 3.89
N GLU A 103 -9.97 6.22 3.50
CA GLU A 103 -9.48 5.22 2.55
C GLU A 103 -9.64 3.79 3.09
N ALA A 104 -9.40 3.57 4.40
CA ALA A 104 -9.68 2.29 5.03
C ALA A 104 -11.18 1.93 4.99
N PHE A 105 -12.05 2.92 5.22
CA PHE A 105 -13.51 2.73 5.14
C PHE A 105 -14.01 2.44 3.73
N GLN A 106 -13.33 2.91 2.69
CA GLN A 106 -13.70 2.70 1.29
C GLN A 106 -13.66 1.24 0.85
N SER A 107 -12.86 0.36 1.46
CA SER A 107 -12.71 -1.02 0.98
C SER A 107 -14.06 -1.76 0.84
N GLY A 108 -14.40 -2.17 -0.38
CA GLY A 108 -15.68 -2.82 -0.73
C GLY A 108 -16.84 -1.86 -1.08
N LEU A 109 -16.59 -0.56 -1.17
CA LEU A 109 -17.58 0.48 -1.50
C LEU A 109 -17.04 1.42 -2.59
N SER A 110 -17.91 2.24 -3.19
CA SER A 110 -17.45 3.34 -4.06
C SER A 110 -16.92 4.51 -3.21
N TRP A 111 -15.97 5.28 -3.75
CA TRP A 111 -15.50 6.51 -3.09
C TRP A 111 -16.63 7.52 -2.90
N ALA A 112 -17.56 7.62 -3.86
CA ALA A 112 -18.75 8.47 -3.74
C ALA A 112 -19.57 8.19 -2.47
N THR A 113 -19.71 6.92 -2.09
CA THR A 113 -20.40 6.53 -0.84
C THR A 113 -19.68 7.07 0.38
N ILE A 114 -18.36 7.02 0.41
CA ILE A 114 -17.56 7.56 1.53
C ILE A 114 -17.64 9.08 1.55
N LEU A 115 -17.48 9.73 0.41
CA LEU A 115 -17.48 11.18 0.29
C LEU A 115 -18.82 11.79 0.74
N ARG A 116 -19.96 11.19 0.36
CA ARG A 116 -21.29 11.61 0.85
C ARG A 116 -21.46 11.49 2.36
N LYS A 117 -20.72 10.58 3.00
CA LYS A 117 -20.76 10.32 4.44
C LYS A 117 -19.67 11.06 5.22
N ARG A 118 -18.80 11.82 4.54
CA ARG A 118 -17.58 12.39 5.12
C ARG A 118 -17.86 13.31 6.31
N ASP A 119 -18.85 14.18 6.21
CA ASP A 119 -19.18 15.09 7.32
C ASP A 119 -19.76 14.32 8.53
N ALA A 120 -20.57 13.30 8.28
CA ALA A 120 -21.03 12.41 9.35
C ALA A 120 -19.86 11.64 10.00
N PHE A 121 -18.87 11.20 9.21
CA PHE A 121 -17.65 10.59 9.73
C PHE A 121 -16.87 11.58 10.61
N ARG A 122 -16.72 12.83 10.17
CA ARG A 122 -16.06 13.87 10.97
C ARG A 122 -16.76 14.06 12.30
N GLU A 123 -18.08 14.24 12.31
CA GLU A 123 -18.84 14.35 13.56
C GLU A 123 -18.67 13.11 14.45
N ALA A 124 -18.84 11.92 13.88
CA ALA A 124 -18.82 10.65 14.61
C ALA A 124 -17.45 10.37 15.25
N PHE A 125 -16.36 10.74 14.57
CA PHE A 125 -14.96 10.57 14.99
C PHE A 125 -14.32 11.87 15.48
N ALA A 126 -15.10 12.80 16.05
CA ALA A 126 -14.59 14.02 16.69
C ALA A 126 -13.59 14.83 15.81
N ASN A 127 -13.99 15.09 14.56
CA ASN A 127 -13.21 15.71 13.48
C ASN A 127 -11.85 15.04 13.22
N PHE A 128 -11.79 13.73 13.47
CA PHE A 128 -10.56 12.94 13.35
C PHE A 128 -9.41 13.51 14.19
N ASP A 129 -9.69 14.05 15.37
CA ASP A 129 -8.64 14.37 16.33
C ASP A 129 -8.01 13.06 16.86
N PRO A 130 -6.71 12.79 16.61
CA PRO A 130 -6.10 11.53 17.01
C PRO A 130 -6.15 11.27 18.51
N ASP A 131 -5.98 12.30 19.35
CA ASP A 131 -5.98 12.18 20.81
C ASP A 131 -7.38 11.79 21.32
N VAL A 132 -8.42 12.43 20.78
CA VAL A 132 -9.81 12.11 21.13
C VAL A 132 -10.19 10.71 20.65
N VAL A 133 -9.93 10.40 19.37
CA VAL A 133 -10.32 9.11 18.78
C VAL A 133 -9.57 7.94 19.43
N ALA A 134 -8.31 8.12 19.82
CA ALA A 134 -7.55 7.10 20.53
C ALA A 134 -8.12 6.78 21.93
N SER A 135 -8.87 7.70 22.53
CA SER A 135 -9.52 7.52 23.84
C SER A 135 -10.89 6.85 23.77
N PHE A 136 -11.43 6.61 22.57
CA PHE A 136 -12.74 5.98 22.41
C PHE A 136 -12.77 4.59 23.06
N ASP A 137 -13.82 4.33 23.83
CA ASP A 137 -14.02 3.08 24.56
C ASP A 137 -15.11 2.19 23.93
N GLU A 138 -15.54 1.13 24.63
CA GLU A 138 -16.59 0.24 24.13
C GLU A 138 -17.93 0.95 23.90
N LYS A 139 -18.28 1.96 24.71
CA LYS A 139 -19.51 2.73 24.53
C LYS A 139 -19.45 3.57 23.27
N ASP A 140 -18.29 4.14 22.95
CA ASP A 140 -18.08 4.84 21.68
C ASP A 140 -18.19 3.90 20.50
N ILE A 141 -17.64 2.70 20.60
CA ILE A 141 -17.76 1.70 19.52
C ILE A 141 -19.22 1.30 19.32
N GLU A 142 -19.98 1.06 20.40
CA GLU A 142 -21.42 0.77 20.34
C GLU A 142 -22.20 1.94 19.74
N ARG A 143 -21.91 3.17 20.15
CA ARG A 143 -22.50 4.40 19.57
C ARG A 143 -22.26 4.47 18.07
N LEU A 144 -21.01 4.26 17.62
CA LEU A 144 -20.63 4.28 16.20
C LEU A 144 -21.27 3.14 15.41
N MET A 145 -21.40 1.96 16.02
CA MET A 145 -22.09 0.82 15.41
C MET A 145 -23.59 1.04 15.26
N ASN A 146 -24.18 1.98 15.99
CA ASN A 146 -25.59 2.36 15.86
C ASN A 146 -25.82 3.61 14.99
N ASP A 147 -24.77 4.33 14.57
CA ASP A 147 -24.90 5.51 13.71
C ASP A 147 -25.02 5.12 12.22
N GLU A 148 -26.21 5.25 11.66
CA GLU A 148 -26.51 4.88 10.26
C GLU A 148 -25.92 5.86 9.24
N ARG A 149 -25.50 7.04 9.69
CA ARG A 149 -24.92 8.07 8.82
C ARG A 149 -23.52 7.68 8.34
N ILE A 150 -22.79 6.84 9.10
CA ILE A 150 -21.48 6.31 8.71
C ILE A 150 -21.58 4.88 8.14
N VAL A 151 -20.43 4.25 7.87
CA VAL A 151 -20.35 2.82 7.51
C VAL A 151 -20.20 2.01 8.79
N ARG A 152 -21.25 1.29 9.19
CA ARG A 152 -21.32 0.45 10.40
C ARG A 152 -20.50 -0.83 10.25
N ASN A 153 -19.17 -0.71 10.35
CA ASN A 153 -18.25 -1.83 10.28
C ASN A 153 -17.31 -1.82 11.49
N ARG A 154 -17.54 -2.77 12.41
CA ARG A 154 -16.82 -2.83 13.68
C ARG A 154 -15.30 -2.94 13.51
N ALA A 155 -14.84 -3.75 12.54
CA ALA A 155 -13.41 -3.92 12.29
C ALA A 155 -12.74 -2.61 11.83
N LYS A 156 -13.40 -1.82 10.97
CA LYS A 156 -12.90 -0.52 10.50
C LYS A 156 -12.97 0.57 11.56
N ILE A 157 -13.99 0.56 12.42
CA ILE A 157 -14.08 1.44 13.60
C ILE A 157 -12.92 1.16 14.55
N LEU A 158 -12.71 -0.10 14.95
CA LEU A 158 -11.60 -0.50 15.80
C LEU A 158 -10.24 -0.17 15.19
N ALA A 159 -10.09 -0.36 13.88
CA ALA A 159 -8.88 0.02 13.16
C ALA A 159 -8.62 1.53 13.20
N THR A 160 -9.67 2.36 13.09
CA THR A 160 -9.53 3.82 13.16
C THR A 160 -9.05 4.26 14.53
N ILE A 161 -9.58 3.66 15.61
CA ILE A 161 -9.14 3.89 16.99
C ILE A 161 -7.67 3.44 17.18
N ALA A 162 -7.31 2.25 16.69
CA ALA A 162 -5.93 1.75 16.75
C ALA A 162 -4.95 2.64 15.95
N ASN A 163 -5.37 3.12 14.78
CA ASN A 163 -4.60 4.03 13.93
C ASN A 163 -4.41 5.41 14.59
N ALA A 164 -5.40 5.90 15.34
CA ALA A 164 -5.28 7.13 16.13
C ALA A 164 -4.18 6.98 17.18
N ALA A 165 -4.21 5.90 17.96
CA ALA A 165 -3.17 5.60 18.94
C ALA A 165 -1.78 5.44 18.30
N ALA A 166 -1.70 4.82 17.11
CA ALA A 166 -0.45 4.71 16.36
C ALA A 166 0.06 6.05 15.81
N THR A 167 -0.85 6.95 15.45
CA THR A 167 -0.54 8.33 15.02
C THR A 167 0.08 9.12 16.16
N ILE A 168 -0.47 9.03 17.37
CA ILE A 168 0.09 9.69 18.56
C ILE A 168 1.51 9.18 18.86
N ARG A 169 1.72 7.85 18.86
CA ARG A 169 3.05 7.26 19.10
C ARG A 169 4.09 7.70 18.08
N LEU A 170 3.66 8.03 16.86
CA LEU A 170 4.55 8.49 15.79
C LEU A 170 5.08 9.90 16.01
N ARG A 171 4.48 10.71 16.88
CA ARG A 171 4.92 12.10 17.13
C ARG A 171 6.38 12.17 17.57
N ASP A 172 6.82 11.19 18.37
CA ASP A 172 8.22 11.08 18.82
C ASP A 172 9.20 10.71 17.69
N GLU A 173 8.69 10.21 16.56
CA GLU A 173 9.46 9.85 15.36
C GLU A 173 9.31 10.90 14.23
N GLY A 174 8.74 12.08 14.53
CA GLY A 174 8.50 13.16 13.55
C GLY A 174 7.07 13.22 12.99
N GLY A 175 6.18 12.33 13.44
CA GLY A 175 4.74 12.38 13.17
C GLY A 175 4.30 11.66 11.90
N LEU A 176 2.98 11.47 11.78
CA LEU A 176 2.36 10.75 10.67
C LEU A 176 2.64 11.43 9.32
N ALA A 177 2.57 12.77 9.28
CA ALA A 177 2.78 13.52 8.05
C ALA A 177 4.17 13.33 7.47
N ALA A 178 5.20 13.47 8.30
CA ALA A 178 6.58 13.28 7.89
C ALA A 178 6.81 11.84 7.40
N LEU A 179 6.26 10.83 8.09
CA LEU A 179 6.38 9.44 7.67
C LEU A 179 5.75 9.22 6.29
N ILE A 180 4.49 9.61 6.07
CA ILE A 180 3.80 9.37 4.79
C ILE A 180 4.53 10.10 3.65
N TRP A 181 4.86 11.38 3.83
CA TRP A 181 5.53 12.17 2.79
C TRP A 181 6.98 11.72 2.52
N SER A 182 7.63 11.02 3.45
CA SER A 182 8.95 10.42 3.20
C SER A 182 8.95 9.35 2.11
N PHE A 183 7.78 8.84 1.71
CA PHE A 183 7.61 7.90 0.60
C PHE A 183 7.21 8.58 -0.71
N GLN A 184 7.34 9.90 -0.82
CA GLN A 184 7.17 10.59 -2.11
C GLN A 184 8.18 10.01 -3.12
N PRO A 185 7.73 9.55 -4.30
CA PRO A 185 8.64 9.02 -5.32
C PRO A 185 9.50 10.15 -5.92
N HIS A 186 10.49 9.79 -6.73
CA HIS A 186 11.26 10.79 -7.51
C HIS A 186 10.51 11.28 -8.76
N THR A 187 9.61 10.46 -9.29
CA THR A 187 8.81 10.75 -10.48
C THR A 187 7.40 10.25 -10.28
N THR A 188 6.45 10.83 -11.01
CA THR A 188 5.05 10.42 -10.97
C THR A 188 4.56 9.94 -12.35
N PRO A 189 3.56 9.06 -12.42
CA PRO A 189 3.01 8.61 -13.70
C PRO A 189 2.51 9.76 -14.59
N ALA A 190 2.50 9.53 -15.90
CA ALA A 190 1.90 10.44 -16.89
C ALA A 190 0.80 9.74 -17.69
N PRO A 191 -0.29 9.30 -17.04
CA PRO A 191 -1.32 8.49 -17.70
C PRO A 191 -2.10 9.32 -18.72
N ARG A 192 -2.33 8.74 -19.90
CA ARG A 192 -3.23 9.27 -20.94
C ARG A 192 -4.64 8.68 -20.84
N THR A 193 -4.74 7.50 -20.24
CA THR A 193 -5.98 6.75 -20.06
C THR A 193 -6.10 6.26 -18.63
N ILE A 194 -7.32 5.98 -18.17
CA ILE A 194 -7.59 5.43 -16.83
C ILE A 194 -6.92 4.08 -16.65
N ALA A 195 -6.83 3.28 -17.71
CA ALA A 195 -6.18 1.98 -17.69
C ALA A 195 -4.65 2.06 -17.45
N GLU A 196 -4.04 3.23 -17.64
CA GLU A 196 -2.62 3.47 -17.36
C GLU A 196 -2.36 3.88 -15.89
N ILE A 197 -3.41 4.18 -15.12
CA ILE A 197 -3.27 4.55 -13.70
C ILE A 197 -2.97 3.28 -12.90
N PRO A 198 -1.80 3.20 -12.23
CA PRO A 198 -1.47 2.04 -11.42
C PRO A 198 -2.35 2.00 -10.16
N THR A 199 -2.63 0.80 -9.66
CA THR A 199 -3.37 0.63 -8.38
C THR A 199 -2.44 0.45 -7.18
N THR A 200 -1.14 0.28 -7.42
CA THR A 200 -0.07 0.17 -6.41
C THR A 200 1.25 0.68 -6.98
N SER A 201 2.22 0.99 -6.11
CA SER A 201 3.58 1.41 -6.47
C SER A 201 4.59 0.83 -5.49
N ALA A 202 5.89 0.86 -5.81
CA ALA A 202 6.93 0.41 -4.88
C ALA A 202 6.87 1.20 -3.56
N GLU A 203 6.57 2.49 -3.66
CA GLU A 203 6.41 3.43 -2.57
C GLU A 203 5.17 3.10 -1.72
N SER A 204 4.02 2.80 -2.34
CA SER A 204 2.82 2.43 -1.58
C SER A 204 2.96 1.07 -0.87
N LEU A 205 3.72 0.13 -1.45
CA LEU A 205 4.10 -1.13 -0.79
C LEU A 205 5.00 -0.86 0.42
N ALA A 206 6.00 0.02 0.27
CA ALA A 206 6.93 0.37 1.34
C ALA A 206 6.23 1.14 2.48
N LEU A 207 5.37 2.11 2.15
CA LEU A 207 4.54 2.86 3.09
C LEU A 207 3.62 1.92 3.87
N SER A 208 2.92 1.02 3.17
CA SER A 208 2.07 0.00 3.78
C SER A 208 2.83 -0.83 4.81
N LYS A 209 4.03 -1.31 4.46
CA LYS A 209 4.88 -2.08 5.39
C LYS A 209 5.32 -1.24 6.59
N ALA A 210 5.70 0.01 6.37
CA ALA A 210 6.18 0.92 7.41
C ALA A 210 5.08 1.28 8.42
N LEU A 211 3.86 1.52 7.96
CA LEU A 211 2.69 1.79 8.80
C LEU A 211 2.27 0.54 9.59
N ARG A 212 2.22 -0.64 8.95
CA ARG A 212 1.90 -1.90 9.64
C ARG A 212 2.90 -2.19 10.78
N LYS A 213 4.19 -1.95 10.57
CA LYS A 213 5.22 -2.11 11.61
C LYS A 213 4.97 -1.23 12.84
N ARG A 214 4.24 -0.12 12.67
CA ARG A 214 3.89 0.84 13.74
C ARG A 214 2.49 0.63 14.33
N GLY A 215 1.84 -0.47 13.93
CA GLY A 215 0.54 -0.88 14.46
C GLY A 215 -0.66 -0.29 13.72
N PHE A 216 -0.47 0.32 12.55
CA PHE A 216 -1.61 0.72 11.72
C PHE A 216 -2.29 -0.50 11.08
N VAL A 217 -3.61 -0.46 10.97
CA VAL A 217 -4.49 -1.50 10.46
C VAL A 217 -5.29 -0.97 9.25
N PHE A 218 -5.68 -1.84 8.33
CA PHE A 218 -6.34 -1.51 7.04
C PHE A 218 -5.51 -0.63 6.09
N VAL A 219 -4.19 -0.59 6.27
CA VAL A 219 -3.24 0.16 5.44
C VAL A 219 -2.60 -0.71 4.35
N GLY A 220 -3.41 -1.32 3.48
CA GLY A 220 -2.91 -2.15 2.36
C GLY A 220 -2.23 -1.33 1.24
N PRO A 221 -1.36 -1.92 0.40
CA PRO A 221 -0.65 -1.17 -0.64
C PRO A 221 -1.55 -0.42 -1.63
N THR A 222 -2.72 -0.97 -1.96
CA THR A 222 -3.72 -0.31 -2.82
C THR A 222 -4.33 0.90 -2.11
N THR A 223 -4.77 0.73 -0.86
CA THR A 223 -5.28 1.82 -0.02
C THR A 223 -4.25 2.93 0.16
N MET A 224 -2.98 2.56 0.35
CA MET A 224 -1.89 3.54 0.47
C MET A 224 -1.59 4.24 -0.85
N HIS A 225 -1.76 3.58 -1.99
CA HIS A 225 -1.62 4.24 -3.27
C HIS A 225 -2.74 5.27 -3.46
N ALA A 226 -3.99 4.90 -3.19
CA ALA A 226 -5.13 5.81 -3.22
C ALA A 226 -4.93 7.01 -2.28
N LEU A 227 -4.43 6.78 -1.06
CA LEU A 227 -4.04 7.86 -0.13
C LEU A 227 -3.01 8.80 -0.75
N MET A 228 -1.95 8.26 -1.36
CA MET A 228 -0.88 9.06 -1.98
C MET A 228 -1.40 9.89 -3.15
N GLU A 229 -2.29 9.33 -3.98
CA GLU A 229 -2.97 10.07 -5.05
C GLU A 229 -3.87 11.17 -4.47
N ALA A 230 -4.73 10.82 -3.51
CA ALA A 230 -5.70 11.73 -2.93
C ALA A 230 -5.09 12.89 -2.12
N THR A 231 -3.80 12.79 -1.77
CA THR A 231 -3.05 13.80 -1.00
C THR A 231 -1.90 14.43 -1.78
N GLY A 232 -1.81 14.18 -3.10
CA GLY A 232 -0.86 14.84 -3.98
C GLY A 232 0.59 14.37 -3.87
N ILE A 233 0.85 13.31 -3.11
CA ILE A 233 2.18 12.66 -3.05
C ILE A 233 2.51 12.06 -4.43
N VAL A 234 1.51 11.54 -5.12
CA VAL A 234 1.59 11.07 -6.51
C VAL A 234 0.55 11.84 -7.32
N ASP A 235 0.93 12.38 -8.47
CA ASP A 235 0.02 13.00 -9.43
C ASP A 235 -0.33 12.00 -10.54
N THR A 236 -1.51 11.39 -10.41
CA THR A 236 -2.10 10.51 -11.43
C THR A 236 -3.21 11.17 -12.23
N HIS A 237 -3.33 12.51 -12.18
CA HIS A 237 -4.20 13.21 -13.10
C HIS A 237 -3.81 12.87 -14.53
N LEU A 238 -4.82 12.60 -15.39
CA LEU A 238 -4.58 12.40 -16.82
C LEU A 238 -3.82 13.59 -17.39
N VAL A 239 -2.91 13.34 -18.35
CA VAL A 239 -2.01 14.38 -18.88
C VAL A 239 -2.73 15.62 -19.44
N ASP A 240 -3.97 15.45 -19.88
CA ASP A 240 -4.85 16.48 -20.43
C ASP A 240 -5.84 17.06 -19.40
N SER A 241 -5.89 16.52 -18.18
CA SER A 241 -6.71 17.08 -17.11
C SER A 241 -6.30 18.52 -16.78
N HIS A 242 -7.28 19.35 -16.47
CA HIS A 242 -7.04 20.72 -16.00
C HIS A 242 -6.33 20.78 -14.63
N ARG A 243 -6.35 19.69 -13.85
CA ARG A 243 -5.72 19.59 -12.52
C ARG A 243 -4.31 19.00 -12.55
N ARG A 244 -3.86 18.48 -13.70
CA ARG A 244 -2.51 17.93 -13.81
C ARG A 244 -1.46 19.01 -13.52
N GLY A 245 -0.60 18.75 -12.55
CA GLY A 245 0.49 19.62 -12.10
C GLY A 245 0.07 20.86 -11.30
N THR A 246 -1.20 20.98 -10.90
CA THR A 246 -1.67 22.15 -10.15
C THR A 246 -1.34 22.10 -8.66
N SER A 247 -0.84 20.96 -8.15
CA SER A 247 -0.51 20.78 -6.73
C SER A 247 0.73 21.55 -6.27
N GLY A 248 1.57 22.00 -7.22
CA GLY A 248 2.88 22.59 -6.94
C GLY A 248 3.97 21.60 -6.52
N VAL A 249 3.61 20.34 -6.26
CA VAL A 249 4.56 19.24 -5.96
C VAL A 249 5.17 18.68 -7.24
N TRP A 250 4.34 18.58 -8.29
CA TRP A 250 4.68 18.00 -9.59
C TRP A 250 4.39 19.02 -10.70
N PRO A 251 5.17 20.12 -10.82
CA PRO A 251 4.90 21.14 -11.82
C PRO A 251 4.95 20.55 -13.23
N ARG A 252 4.15 21.11 -14.14
CA ARG A 252 4.30 20.82 -15.57
C ARG A 252 5.65 21.36 -16.02
N GLU A 253 6.40 20.53 -16.74
CA GLU A 253 7.56 20.97 -17.54
C GLU A 253 7.14 21.98 -18.62
#